data_AF-A0A849QED0-F1
#
_entry.id   AF-A0A849QED0-F1
#
_cell.length_a   1.000
_cell.length_b   1.000
_cell.length_c   1.000
_cell.angle_alpha   90.00
_cell.angle_beta   90.00
_cell.angle_gamma   90.00
#
_symmetry.space_group_name_H-M   'P 1'
#
loop_
_entity.id
_entity.type
_entity.pdbx_description
1 polymer ?
#
loop_
_entity_poly.entity_id
_entity_poly.type
_entity_poly.pdbx_seq_one_letter_code
_entity_poly.pdbx_strand_id
1 'polypeptide(L)'
;MPKAIFSIWWDDTLGPMVGRAYPEEEELKGEDALVIFMGHGVNQEAQLGYTKMKKGLIVSYLEAPNCIAILLHEDDDPLVVERNLVRLVSEINFNADNWDNEIKHAYERLEELLQETRGKELLSDLGVQRMVKDMIDGRLTAIKPKHVMRGVIRYPAAADYLGQDVEEVTRKLKDLDNEGIIVPKTFGRRIECTQCGSSEVKVNLLCPKCEASDMHKVYTAYCPHCNEQFHTVVADDLSEVLCQHCKTAIRVDELAVIAVEPLCNKCGTASDEPRVSLSCNMCGKNMKGIDLLGGTGLAYYPKHPSK
;
A
#
# COMPACT_ATOMS: atom_id res chain seq x y z
N MET A 1 3.10 -13.59 21.59
CA MET A 1 2.35 -14.64 20.87
C MET A 1 0.90 -14.27 21.11
N PRO A 2 0.03 -14.23 20.09
CA PRO A 2 -1.33 -13.72 20.25
C PRO A 2 -2.11 -14.53 21.30
N LYS A 3 -3.08 -13.89 21.96
CA LYS A 3 -3.94 -14.53 22.97
C LYS A 3 -4.90 -15.54 22.36
N ALA A 4 -5.52 -15.16 21.25
CA ALA A 4 -6.51 -15.99 20.56
C ALA A 4 -6.74 -15.52 19.12
N ILE A 5 -7.23 -16.43 18.29
CA ILE A 5 -7.82 -16.19 16.98
C ILE A 5 -9.32 -16.43 17.04
N PHE A 6 -10.10 -15.66 16.29
CA PHE A 6 -11.54 -15.79 16.17
C PHE A 6 -11.95 -15.81 14.70
N SER A 7 -12.86 -16.71 14.34
CA SER A 7 -13.61 -16.62 13.09
C SER A 7 -14.90 -15.88 13.36
N ILE A 8 -15.23 -14.96 12.48
CA ILE A 8 -16.43 -14.13 12.54
C ILE A 8 -16.99 -14.12 11.12
N TRP A 9 -18.31 -14.11 10.95
CA TRP A 9 -18.91 -13.91 9.63
C TRP A 9 -20.10 -12.96 9.72
N TRP A 10 -20.44 -12.35 8.60
CA TRP A 10 -21.60 -11.49 8.47
C TRP A 10 -22.79 -12.27 7.92
N ASP A 11 -23.91 -12.25 8.65
CA ASP A 11 -25.21 -12.72 8.18
C ASP A 11 -26.11 -11.52 7.84
N ASP A 12 -26.69 -11.49 6.64
CA ASP A 12 -27.50 -10.36 6.17
C ASP A 12 -28.79 -10.13 6.98
N THR A 13 -29.24 -11.15 7.72
CA THR A 13 -30.45 -11.13 8.54
C THR A 13 -30.15 -10.90 10.03
N LEU A 14 -29.07 -11.48 10.54
CA LEU A 14 -28.74 -11.52 11.96
C LEU A 14 -27.56 -10.60 12.33
N GLY A 15 -26.84 -10.07 11.35
CA GLY A 15 -25.64 -9.26 11.54
C GLY A 15 -24.38 -10.12 11.80
N PRO A 16 -23.35 -9.54 12.44
CA PRO A 16 -22.08 -10.22 12.64
C PRO A 16 -22.20 -11.32 13.69
N MET A 17 -21.81 -12.53 13.33
CA MET A 17 -21.85 -13.72 14.16
C MET A 17 -20.43 -14.14 14.53
N VAL A 18 -20.20 -14.36 15.82
CA VAL A 18 -18.95 -14.95 16.31
C VAL A 18 -19.01 -16.44 16.05
N GLY A 19 -18.02 -16.94 15.33
CA GLY A 19 -17.87 -18.34 15.00
C GLY A 19 -17.15 -19.13 16.05
N ARG A 20 -15.90 -19.44 15.76
CA ARG A 20 -15.02 -20.26 16.61
C ARG A 20 -13.87 -19.44 17.11
N ALA A 21 -13.38 -19.82 18.28
CA ALA A 21 -12.22 -19.21 18.91
C ALA A 21 -11.18 -20.29 19.20
N TYR A 22 -9.91 -19.93 19.08
CA TYR A 22 -8.82 -20.77 19.56
C TYR A 22 -7.73 -19.91 20.23
N PRO A 23 -7.25 -20.26 21.43
CA PRO A 23 -7.77 -21.31 22.32
C PRO A 23 -9.24 -21.06 22.75
N GLU A 24 -10.01 -22.12 23.03
CA GLU A 24 -11.45 -22.06 23.34
C GLU A 24 -11.80 -21.25 24.61
N GLU A 25 -10.81 -20.93 25.43
CA GLU A 25 -10.95 -20.18 26.69
C GLU A 25 -11.30 -18.71 26.48
N GLU A 26 -11.03 -18.18 25.28
CA GLU A 26 -11.34 -16.81 24.93
C GLU A 26 -12.66 -16.74 24.14
N GLU A 27 -13.59 -15.95 24.65
CA GLU A 27 -14.89 -15.70 24.00
C GLU A 27 -15.02 -14.25 23.54
N LEU A 28 -15.59 -14.06 22.35
CA LEU A 28 -16.11 -12.78 21.85
C LEU A 28 -17.63 -12.80 21.85
N LYS A 29 -18.24 -11.66 22.19
CA LYS A 29 -19.69 -11.45 22.08
C LYS A 29 -20.05 -10.91 20.70
N GLY A 30 -21.32 -11.02 20.32
CA GLY A 30 -21.81 -10.45 19.05
C GLY A 30 -21.61 -8.93 18.95
N GLU A 31 -21.69 -8.22 20.08
CA GLU A 31 -21.36 -6.78 20.14
C GLU A 31 -19.90 -6.51 19.80
N ASP A 32 -19.00 -7.39 20.25
CA ASP A 32 -17.56 -7.29 19.98
C ASP A 32 -17.28 -7.52 18.49
N ALA A 33 -17.93 -8.52 17.90
CA ALA A 33 -17.85 -8.80 16.46
C ALA A 33 -18.27 -7.59 15.62
N LEU A 34 -19.35 -6.89 16.00
CA LEU A 34 -19.79 -5.68 15.30
C LEU A 34 -18.71 -4.59 15.32
N VAL A 35 -18.08 -4.35 16.47
CA VAL A 35 -17.02 -3.34 16.57
C VAL A 35 -15.81 -3.75 15.73
N ILE A 36 -15.46 -5.04 15.69
CA ILE A 36 -14.38 -5.57 14.85
C ILE A 36 -14.67 -5.31 13.36
N PHE A 37 -15.88 -5.63 12.89
CA PHE A 37 -16.30 -5.33 11.51
C PHE A 37 -16.24 -3.83 11.21
N MET A 38 -16.65 -2.97 12.14
CA MET A 38 -16.54 -1.51 11.98
C MET A 38 -15.08 -1.03 11.96
N GLY A 39 -14.14 -1.79 12.52
CA GLY A 39 -12.70 -1.55 12.43
C GLY A 39 -12.14 -1.62 11.00
N HIS A 40 -12.90 -2.17 10.06
CA HIS A 40 -12.59 -2.20 8.62
C HIS A 40 -13.16 -0.99 7.85
N GLY A 41 -13.63 0.02 8.57
CA GLY A 41 -14.25 1.23 8.03
C GLY A 41 -15.77 1.13 7.93
N VAL A 42 -16.42 2.30 7.80
CA VAL A 42 -17.90 2.42 7.79
C VAL A 42 -18.56 1.58 6.69
N ASN A 43 -17.87 1.37 5.57
CA ASN A 43 -18.31 0.56 4.43
C ASN A 43 -17.55 -0.78 4.31
N GLN A 44 -16.73 -1.17 5.30
CA GLN A 44 -15.93 -2.40 5.26
C GLN A 44 -14.96 -2.47 4.06
N GLU A 45 -14.45 -1.31 3.61
CA GLU A 45 -13.59 -1.20 2.43
C GLU A 45 -12.13 -1.61 2.71
N ALA A 46 -11.71 -1.62 3.98
CA ALA A 46 -10.36 -2.01 4.36
C ALA A 46 -10.28 -3.50 4.68
N GLN A 47 -9.35 -4.22 4.05
CA GLN A 47 -9.12 -5.64 4.37
C GLN A 47 -8.52 -5.84 5.76
N LEU A 48 -7.78 -4.87 6.28
CA LEU A 48 -7.18 -4.92 7.62
C LEU A 48 -7.88 -3.94 8.55
N GLY A 49 -8.10 -4.37 9.79
CA GLY A 49 -8.80 -3.61 10.81
C GLY A 49 -8.07 -3.64 12.15
N TYR A 50 -8.19 -2.55 12.90
CA TYR A 50 -7.63 -2.42 14.25
C TYR A 50 -8.72 -2.02 15.22
N THR A 51 -8.94 -2.85 16.23
CA THR A 51 -10.00 -2.62 17.21
C THR A 51 -9.46 -2.69 18.63
N LYS A 52 -9.53 -1.56 19.36
CA LYS A 52 -9.15 -1.53 20.77
C LYS A 52 -10.35 -1.94 21.63
N MET A 53 -10.18 -3.02 22.39
CA MET A 53 -11.20 -3.57 23.28
C MET A 53 -10.74 -3.56 24.73
N LYS A 54 -11.67 -3.86 25.65
CA LYS A 54 -11.33 -4.01 27.09
C LYS A 54 -10.34 -5.16 27.35
N LYS A 55 -10.39 -6.23 26.54
CA LYS A 55 -9.54 -7.42 26.68
C LYS A 55 -8.15 -7.28 26.03
N GLY A 56 -7.97 -6.30 25.16
CA GLY A 56 -6.73 -6.08 24.41
C GLY A 56 -6.96 -5.40 23.06
N LEU A 57 -5.89 -5.28 22.28
CA LEU A 57 -5.96 -4.86 20.89
C LEU A 57 -6.29 -6.07 20.01
N ILE A 58 -7.18 -5.87 19.03
CA ILE A 58 -7.49 -6.84 17.99
C ILE A 58 -6.94 -6.33 16.66
N VAL A 59 -6.24 -7.21 15.95
CA VAL A 59 -5.89 -7.05 14.53
C VAL A 59 -6.76 -8.01 13.75
N SER A 60 -7.53 -7.51 12.78
CA SER A 60 -8.45 -8.33 12.00
C SER A 60 -8.20 -8.25 10.51
N TYR A 61 -8.53 -9.33 9.81
CA TYR A 61 -8.55 -9.42 8.36
C TYR A 61 -9.96 -9.76 7.89
N LEU A 62 -10.48 -9.00 6.93
CA LEU A 62 -11.82 -9.15 6.39
C LEU A 62 -11.77 -9.61 4.93
N GLU A 63 -12.34 -10.78 4.68
CA GLU A 63 -12.68 -11.31 3.36
C GLU A 63 -14.18 -11.59 3.32
N ALA A 64 -14.96 -10.54 3.04
CA ALA A 64 -16.41 -10.56 3.18
C ALA A 64 -17.05 -11.81 2.50
N PRO A 65 -17.94 -12.53 3.21
CA PRO A 65 -18.56 -12.16 4.49
C PRO A 65 -17.76 -12.57 5.74
N ASN A 66 -16.59 -13.20 5.59
CA ASN A 66 -15.81 -13.77 6.69
C ASN A 66 -14.73 -12.82 7.20
N CYS A 67 -14.44 -12.91 8.49
CA CYS A 67 -13.42 -12.12 9.16
C CYS A 67 -12.65 -13.00 10.13
N ILE A 68 -11.33 -12.83 10.17
CA ILE A 68 -10.46 -13.41 11.18
C ILE A 68 -9.95 -12.30 12.07
N ALA A 69 -10.10 -12.46 13.38
CA ALA A 69 -9.67 -11.49 14.37
C ALA A 69 -8.63 -12.12 15.30
N ILE A 70 -7.51 -11.43 15.52
CA ILE A 70 -6.43 -11.86 16.40
C ILE A 70 -6.39 -10.96 17.62
N LEU A 71 -6.63 -11.51 18.80
CA LEU A 71 -6.48 -10.79 20.07
C LEU A 71 -5.03 -10.84 20.53
N LEU A 72 -4.48 -9.68 20.88
CA LEU A 72 -3.08 -9.52 21.26
C LEU A 72 -2.86 -9.49 22.78
N HIS A 73 -1.66 -9.88 23.21
CA HIS A 73 -1.13 -9.49 24.52
C HIS A 73 -0.70 -8.02 24.53
N GLU A 74 -0.54 -7.45 25.72
CA GLU A 74 -0.12 -6.04 25.88
C GLU A 74 1.26 -5.77 25.28
N ASP A 75 2.15 -6.77 25.29
CA ASP A 75 3.52 -6.68 24.78
C ASP A 75 3.69 -7.13 23.32
N ASP A 76 2.61 -7.59 22.65
CA ASP A 76 2.70 -7.99 21.25
C ASP A 76 2.81 -6.76 20.32
N ASP A 77 3.71 -6.83 19.34
CA ASP A 77 3.80 -5.81 18.29
C ASP A 77 2.70 -6.02 17.24
N PRO A 78 1.71 -5.11 17.13
CA PRO A 78 0.59 -5.27 16.22
C PRO A 78 1.00 -5.27 14.74
N LEU A 79 2.11 -4.64 14.37
CA LEU A 79 2.61 -4.62 12.99
C LEU A 79 3.21 -5.97 12.58
N VAL A 80 3.88 -6.64 13.52
CA VAL A 80 4.44 -7.98 13.31
C VAL A 80 3.31 -9.01 13.14
N VAL A 81 2.23 -8.87 13.91
CA VAL A 81 1.04 -9.72 13.79
C VAL A 81 0.29 -9.43 12.51
N GLU A 82 0.04 -8.16 12.17
CA GLU A 82 -0.60 -7.77 10.90
C GLU A 82 0.11 -8.40 9.70
N ARG A 83 1.42 -8.18 9.58
CA ARG A 83 2.21 -8.71 8.45
C ARG A 83 2.08 -10.22 8.30
N ASN A 84 2.09 -10.95 9.41
CA ASN A 84 2.00 -12.41 9.38
C ASN A 84 0.56 -12.91 9.24
N LEU A 85 -0.43 -12.16 9.69
CA LEU A 85 -1.84 -12.42 9.42
C LEU A 85 -2.12 -12.33 7.91
N VAL A 86 -1.58 -11.33 7.21
CA VAL A 86 -1.71 -11.21 5.74
C VAL A 86 -1.13 -12.44 5.03
N ARG A 87 -0.01 -12.99 5.50
CA ARG A 87 0.58 -14.23 4.96
C ARG A 87 -0.31 -15.43 5.25
N LEU A 88 -0.76 -15.56 6.49
CA LEU A 88 -1.61 -16.65 6.96
C LEU A 88 -2.92 -16.75 6.17
N VAL A 89 -3.60 -15.64 5.93
CA VAL A 89 -4.90 -15.59 5.25
C VAL A 89 -4.86 -16.27 3.88
N SER A 90 -3.74 -16.19 3.17
CA SER A 90 -3.57 -16.89 1.88
C SER A 90 -3.53 -18.42 1.99
N GLU A 91 -3.29 -18.95 3.19
CA GLU A 91 -3.24 -20.37 3.52
C GLU A 91 -4.56 -20.87 4.15
N ILE A 92 -5.48 -19.97 4.53
CA ILE A 92 -6.75 -20.32 5.17
C ILE A 92 -7.84 -20.60 4.14
N ASN A 93 -8.56 -21.71 4.33
CA ASN A 93 -9.76 -21.99 3.57
C ASN A 93 -11.00 -21.40 4.24
N PHE A 94 -11.38 -20.18 3.86
CA PHE A 94 -12.61 -19.51 4.34
C PHE A 94 -13.93 -20.23 3.99
N ASN A 95 -13.90 -21.26 3.15
CA ASN A 95 -15.06 -22.07 2.80
C ASN A 95 -15.00 -23.48 3.41
N ALA A 96 -14.15 -23.70 4.41
CA ALA A 96 -14.03 -25.00 5.07
C ALA A 96 -15.32 -25.37 5.83
N ASP A 97 -15.76 -26.61 5.69
CA ASP A 97 -16.89 -27.16 6.47
C ASP A 97 -16.53 -27.42 7.95
N ASN A 98 -15.23 -27.58 8.24
CA ASN A 98 -14.71 -27.87 9.59
C ASN A 98 -13.83 -26.71 10.10
N TRP A 99 -14.52 -25.64 10.49
CA TRP A 99 -13.89 -24.44 11.03
C TRP A 99 -13.13 -24.66 12.34
N ASP A 100 -13.47 -25.68 13.14
CA ASP A 100 -12.79 -26.00 14.39
C ASP A 100 -11.33 -26.41 14.14
N ASN A 101 -11.11 -27.26 13.14
CA ASN A 101 -9.77 -27.65 12.72
C ASN A 101 -9.05 -26.52 11.97
N GLU A 102 -9.78 -25.79 11.10
CA GLU A 102 -9.20 -24.71 10.31
C GLU A 102 -8.67 -23.59 11.21
N ILE A 103 -9.44 -23.16 12.22
CA ILE A 103 -9.03 -22.07 13.11
C ILE A 103 -7.86 -22.47 14.01
N LYS A 104 -7.82 -23.73 14.44
CA LYS A 104 -6.70 -24.27 15.20
C LYS A 104 -5.44 -24.31 14.35
N HIS A 105 -5.52 -24.85 13.13
CA HIS A 105 -4.39 -24.85 12.20
C HIS A 105 -3.94 -23.43 11.87
N ALA A 106 -4.86 -22.50 11.65
CA ALA A 106 -4.55 -21.10 11.41
C ALA A 106 -3.80 -20.47 12.60
N TYR A 107 -4.22 -20.77 13.83
CA TYR A 107 -3.54 -20.30 15.03
C TYR A 107 -2.12 -20.86 15.15
N GLU A 108 -1.97 -22.19 15.05
CA GLU A 108 -0.67 -22.86 15.11
C GLU A 108 0.28 -22.33 14.02
N ARG A 109 -0.24 -22.16 12.80
CA ARG A 109 0.53 -21.60 11.68
C ARG A 109 0.90 -20.14 11.90
N LEU A 110 0.02 -19.33 12.48
CA LEU A 110 0.34 -17.95 12.84
C LEU A 110 1.46 -17.91 13.89
N GLU A 111 1.42 -18.79 14.89
CA GLU A 111 2.49 -18.92 15.88
C GLU A 111 3.83 -19.28 15.22
N GLU A 112 3.84 -20.23 14.29
CA GLU A 112 5.02 -20.56 13.49
C GLU A 112 5.54 -19.34 12.73
N LEU A 113 4.69 -18.64 11.98
CA LEU A 113 5.06 -17.45 11.20
C LEU A 113 5.63 -16.34 12.09
N LEU A 114 5.08 -16.16 13.29
CA LEU A 114 5.57 -15.19 14.28
C LEU A 114 6.92 -15.58 14.87
N GLN A 115 7.20 -16.88 14.98
CA GLN A 115 8.50 -17.38 15.39
C GLN A 115 9.53 -17.28 14.26
N GLU A 116 9.13 -17.63 13.03
CA GLU A 116 9.94 -17.53 11.82
C GLU A 116 10.41 -16.09 11.62
N THR A 117 9.52 -15.11 11.78
CA THR A 117 9.86 -13.72 11.46
C THR A 117 10.67 -12.99 12.55
N ARG A 118 11.23 -13.70 13.52
CA ARG A 118 12.16 -13.12 14.50
C ARG A 118 13.45 -12.72 13.78
N GLY A 119 14.04 -11.58 14.14
CA GLY A 119 15.18 -10.97 13.44
C GLY A 119 16.40 -11.88 13.18
N LYS A 120 16.53 -13.02 13.88
CA LYS A 120 17.56 -14.03 13.60
C LYS A 120 17.38 -14.78 12.28
N GLU A 121 16.15 -15.06 11.85
CA GLU A 121 15.91 -15.77 10.59
C GLU A 121 16.01 -14.83 9.39
N LEU A 122 15.57 -13.58 9.53
CA LEU A 122 15.83 -12.53 8.53
C LEU A 122 17.33 -12.32 8.33
N LEU A 123 18.12 -12.35 9.41
CA LEU A 123 19.59 -12.32 9.33
C LEU A 123 20.21 -13.65 8.88
N SER A 124 19.43 -14.73 8.73
CA SER A 124 19.90 -16.00 8.17
C SER A 124 19.76 -16.06 6.64
N ASP A 125 18.92 -15.20 6.07
CA ASP A 125 18.81 -15.04 4.63
C ASP A 125 20.11 -14.49 4.03
N LEU A 126 20.69 -15.24 3.09
CA LEU A 126 21.97 -14.88 2.46
C LEU A 126 21.90 -13.55 1.70
N GLY A 127 20.75 -13.21 1.12
CA GLY A 127 20.50 -11.94 0.45
C GLY A 127 20.52 -10.77 1.42
N VAL A 128 19.83 -10.91 2.55
CA VAL A 128 19.82 -9.93 3.64
C VAL A 128 21.21 -9.76 4.24
N GLN A 129 21.91 -10.85 4.56
CA GLN A 129 23.28 -10.81 5.09
C GLN A 129 24.22 -10.03 4.15
N ARG A 130 24.16 -10.35 2.84
CA ARG A 130 24.96 -9.66 1.84
C ARG A 130 24.60 -8.19 1.75
N MET A 131 23.32 -7.85 1.70
CA MET A 131 22.85 -6.47 1.62
C MET A 131 23.32 -5.66 2.85
N VAL A 132 23.11 -6.18 4.05
CA VAL A 132 23.53 -5.54 5.31
C VAL A 132 25.05 -5.39 5.36
N LYS A 133 25.81 -6.43 4.97
CA LYS A 133 27.26 -6.35 4.88
C LYS A 133 27.71 -5.28 3.88
N ASP A 134 27.10 -5.22 2.71
CA ASP A 134 27.40 -4.20 1.69
C ASP A 134 27.08 -2.78 2.23
N MET A 135 26.08 -2.61 3.07
CA MET A 135 25.79 -1.35 3.76
C MET A 135 26.83 -1.00 4.83
N ILE A 136 27.22 -1.96 5.68
CA ILE A 136 28.25 -1.78 6.72
C ILE A 136 29.61 -1.44 6.09
N ASP A 137 29.96 -2.11 4.99
CA ASP A 137 31.20 -1.88 4.25
C ASP A 137 31.16 -0.58 3.41
N GLY A 138 30.04 0.14 3.39
CA GLY A 138 29.85 1.37 2.62
C GLY A 138 29.72 1.16 1.10
N ARG A 139 29.63 -0.10 0.63
CA ARG A 139 29.41 -0.45 -0.79
C ARG A 139 27.98 -0.14 -1.23
N LEU A 140 27.02 -0.18 -0.31
CA LEU A 140 25.63 0.25 -0.50
C LEU A 140 25.30 1.37 0.50
N THR A 141 25.32 2.62 0.07
CA THR A 141 25.17 3.77 0.97
C THR A 141 23.75 3.99 1.47
N ALA A 142 22.75 3.63 0.65
CA ALA A 142 21.34 3.73 1.01
C ALA A 142 20.49 2.84 0.09
N ILE A 143 19.41 2.27 0.65
CA ILE A 143 18.34 1.65 -0.11
C ILE A 143 17.33 2.75 -0.42
N LYS A 144 17.26 3.17 -1.68
CA LYS A 144 16.38 4.28 -2.11
C LYS A 144 15.17 3.71 -2.88
N PRO A 145 13.93 4.06 -2.50
CA PRO A 145 12.77 3.65 -3.28
C PRO A 145 12.77 4.31 -4.66
N LYS A 146 12.13 3.66 -5.62
CA LYS A 146 11.80 4.25 -6.93
C LYS A 146 10.29 4.42 -7.02
N HIS A 147 9.83 5.66 -7.06
CA HIS A 147 8.43 5.97 -7.33
C HIS A 147 8.21 5.92 -8.85
N VAL A 148 7.38 4.98 -9.30
CA VAL A 148 7.13 4.72 -10.72
C VAL A 148 5.65 4.87 -11.01
N MET A 149 5.33 5.57 -12.09
CA MET A 149 4.00 5.58 -12.68
C MET A 149 3.96 4.50 -13.76
N ARG A 150 2.98 3.60 -13.67
CA ARG A 150 2.78 2.53 -14.64
C ARG A 150 1.57 2.83 -15.49
N GLY A 151 1.76 2.95 -16.81
CA GLY A 151 0.65 3.02 -17.75
C GLY A 151 -0.04 1.66 -17.87
N VAL A 152 -1.12 1.44 -17.12
CA VAL A 152 -1.94 0.22 -17.18
C VAL A 152 -3.12 0.45 -18.12
N ILE A 153 -3.31 -0.45 -19.09
CA ILE A 153 -4.50 -0.44 -19.96
C ILE A 153 -5.62 -1.17 -19.22
N ARG A 154 -6.80 -0.55 -19.14
CA ARG A 154 -8.00 -1.17 -18.57
C ARG A 154 -9.14 -1.07 -19.55
N TYR A 155 -10.01 -2.07 -19.52
CA TYR A 155 -11.25 -2.12 -20.31
C TYR A 155 -12.46 -2.25 -19.37
N PRO A 156 -12.89 -1.16 -18.70
CA PRO A 156 -13.95 -1.24 -17.68
C PRO A 156 -15.23 -1.89 -18.20
N ALA A 157 -15.69 -1.48 -19.37
CA ALA A 157 -16.88 -2.06 -19.99
C ALA A 157 -16.74 -3.56 -20.33
N ALA A 158 -15.52 -4.07 -20.55
CA ALA A 158 -15.30 -5.50 -20.75
C ALA A 158 -15.19 -6.25 -19.42
N ALA A 159 -14.67 -5.60 -18.38
CA ALA A 159 -14.56 -6.17 -17.04
C ALA A 159 -15.94 -6.54 -16.46
N ASP A 160 -16.97 -5.75 -16.78
CA ASP A 160 -18.36 -6.05 -16.41
C ASP A 160 -18.86 -7.41 -16.94
N TYR A 161 -18.29 -7.91 -18.05
CA TYR A 161 -18.66 -9.21 -18.65
C TYR A 161 -17.66 -10.32 -18.37
N LEU A 162 -16.37 -9.99 -18.25
CA LEU A 162 -15.28 -10.96 -18.27
C LEU A 162 -14.60 -11.15 -16.90
N GLY A 163 -14.95 -10.33 -15.90
CA GLY A 163 -14.37 -10.28 -14.56
C GLY A 163 -13.49 -9.04 -14.33
N GLN A 164 -13.12 -8.76 -13.08
CA GLN A 164 -12.35 -7.55 -12.71
C GLN A 164 -10.82 -7.71 -12.86
N ASP A 165 -10.34 -8.91 -13.13
CA ASP A 165 -8.92 -9.16 -13.38
C ASP A 165 -8.50 -8.54 -14.72
N VAL A 166 -7.67 -7.50 -14.65
CA VAL A 166 -7.20 -6.73 -15.80
C VAL A 166 -6.37 -7.58 -16.77
N GLU A 167 -5.54 -8.49 -16.25
CA GLU A 167 -4.69 -9.34 -17.09
C GLU A 167 -5.55 -10.36 -17.84
N GLU A 168 -6.52 -10.96 -17.14
CA GLU A 168 -7.44 -11.93 -17.72
C GLU A 168 -8.37 -11.30 -18.77
N VAL A 169 -8.92 -10.11 -18.50
CA VAL A 169 -9.74 -9.35 -19.46
C VAL A 169 -8.93 -9.04 -20.71
N THR A 170 -7.69 -8.56 -20.55
CA THR A 170 -6.82 -8.23 -21.67
C THR A 170 -6.46 -9.46 -22.51
N ARG A 171 -6.19 -10.59 -21.85
CA ARG A 171 -5.92 -11.88 -22.50
C ARG A 171 -7.12 -12.34 -23.32
N LYS A 172 -8.32 -12.38 -22.74
CA LYS A 172 -9.54 -12.79 -23.44
C LYS A 172 -9.84 -11.91 -24.65
N LEU A 173 -9.68 -10.58 -24.53
CA LEU A 173 -9.87 -9.66 -25.67
C LEU A 173 -8.86 -9.95 -26.80
N LYS A 174 -7.61 -10.25 -26.45
CA LYS A 174 -6.59 -10.64 -27.44
C LYS A 174 -6.91 -11.97 -28.11
N ASP A 175 -7.45 -12.93 -27.38
CA ASP A 175 -7.86 -14.22 -27.94
C ASP A 175 -9.03 -14.03 -28.92
N LEU A 176 -10.02 -13.20 -28.58
CA LEU A 176 -11.14 -12.86 -29.48
C LEU A 176 -10.68 -12.15 -30.76
N ASP A 177 -9.64 -11.31 -30.67
CA ASP A 177 -9.00 -10.67 -31.82
C ASP A 177 -8.27 -11.69 -32.70
N ASN A 178 -7.48 -12.59 -32.09
CA ASN A 178 -6.78 -13.65 -32.81
C ASN A 178 -7.75 -14.60 -33.55
N GLU A 179 -8.90 -14.90 -32.95
CA GLU A 179 -9.98 -15.67 -33.58
C GLU A 179 -10.80 -14.85 -34.59
N GLY A 180 -10.51 -13.55 -34.71
CA GLY A 180 -11.17 -12.64 -35.63
C GLY A 180 -12.65 -12.41 -35.31
N ILE A 181 -13.06 -12.53 -34.05
CA ILE A 181 -14.42 -12.22 -33.58
C ILE A 181 -14.56 -10.70 -33.41
N ILE A 182 -13.51 -10.07 -32.90
CA ILE A 182 -13.39 -8.61 -32.78
C ILE A 182 -12.18 -8.12 -33.57
N VAL A 183 -12.14 -6.83 -33.87
CA VAL A 183 -11.05 -6.18 -34.59
C VAL A 183 -10.50 -4.98 -33.80
N PRO A 184 -9.17 -4.86 -33.67
CA PRO A 184 -8.56 -3.74 -32.99
C PRO A 184 -8.51 -2.51 -33.90
N LYS A 185 -8.76 -1.34 -33.33
CA LYS A 185 -8.45 -0.03 -33.93
C LYS A 185 -7.66 0.81 -32.95
N THR A 186 -6.83 1.71 -33.48
CA THR A 186 -6.04 2.63 -32.66
C THR A 186 -6.96 3.53 -31.83
N PHE A 187 -6.67 3.65 -30.53
CA PHE A 187 -7.45 4.44 -29.60
C PHE A 187 -6.55 5.07 -28.53
N GLY A 188 -6.56 6.39 -28.45
CA GLY A 188 -5.74 7.13 -27.50
C GLY A 188 -4.23 6.95 -27.69
N ARG A 189 -3.45 7.48 -26.75
CA ARG A 189 -1.99 7.36 -26.68
C ARG A 189 -1.59 6.80 -25.33
N ARG A 190 -0.52 6.03 -25.28
CA ARG A 190 0.17 5.67 -24.04
C ARG A 190 1.59 6.20 -24.07
N ILE A 191 2.12 6.49 -22.90
CA ILE A 191 3.52 6.82 -22.73
C ILE A 191 4.33 5.52 -22.88
N GLU A 192 5.31 5.53 -23.77
CA GLU A 192 6.16 4.38 -24.03
C GLU A 192 7.57 4.85 -24.36
N CYS A 193 8.57 4.25 -23.71
CA CYS A 193 9.96 4.57 -23.98
C CYS A 193 10.37 4.04 -25.35
N THR A 194 10.71 4.92 -26.28
CA THR A 194 11.17 4.56 -27.63
C THR A 194 12.49 3.78 -27.65
N GLN A 195 13.23 3.73 -26.53
CA GLN A 195 14.49 2.98 -26.45
C GLN A 195 14.28 1.52 -26.02
N CYS A 196 13.30 1.23 -25.16
CA CYS A 196 13.14 -0.11 -24.58
C CYS A 196 11.71 -0.65 -24.57
N GLY A 197 10.72 0.11 -25.04
CA GLY A 197 9.31 -0.28 -25.09
C GLY A 197 8.58 -0.28 -23.75
N SER A 198 9.25 0.08 -22.64
CA SER A 198 8.62 0.12 -21.32
C SER A 198 7.64 1.30 -21.19
N SER A 199 6.49 1.05 -20.56
CA SER A 199 5.52 2.07 -20.14
C SER A 199 5.70 2.52 -18.69
N GLU A 200 6.76 2.07 -18.00
CA GLU A 200 7.08 2.51 -16.64
C GLU A 200 7.87 3.81 -16.68
N VAL A 201 7.26 4.85 -16.13
CA VAL A 201 7.76 6.22 -16.18
C VAL A 201 8.06 6.68 -14.78
N LYS A 202 9.22 7.30 -14.59
CA LYS A 202 9.57 8.02 -13.38
C LYS A 202 9.36 9.51 -13.62
N VAL A 203 8.56 10.13 -12.76
CA VAL A 203 8.46 11.59 -12.66
C VAL A 203 9.56 12.08 -11.74
N ASN A 204 10.44 12.94 -12.25
CA ASN A 204 11.50 13.56 -11.46
C ASN A 204 11.15 15.03 -11.26
N LEU A 205 11.08 15.44 -10.00
CA LEU A 205 10.98 16.83 -9.59
C LEU A 205 12.41 17.34 -9.39
N LEU A 206 12.82 18.32 -10.18
CA LEU A 206 14.18 18.85 -10.18
C LEU A 206 14.19 20.30 -9.73
N CYS A 207 15.24 20.70 -9.01
CA CYS A 207 15.48 22.09 -8.68
C CYS A 207 15.60 22.92 -9.98
N PRO A 208 14.84 24.03 -10.13
CA PRO A 208 14.91 24.84 -11.35
C PRO A 208 16.27 25.52 -11.55
N LYS A 209 17.06 25.69 -10.48
CA LYS A 209 18.38 26.34 -10.54
C LYS A 209 19.53 25.38 -10.86
N CYS A 210 19.55 24.19 -10.25
CA CYS A 210 20.72 23.29 -10.32
C CYS A 210 20.39 21.86 -10.79
N GLU A 211 19.13 21.60 -11.14
CA GLU A 211 18.62 20.31 -11.63
C GLU A 211 18.79 19.13 -10.66
N ALA A 212 19.18 19.37 -9.41
CA ALA A 212 19.21 18.33 -8.39
C ALA A 212 17.79 17.87 -8.04
N SER A 213 17.60 16.57 -7.86
CA SER A 213 16.34 15.96 -7.41
C SER A 213 16.19 15.91 -5.90
N ASP A 214 17.25 16.26 -5.16
CA ASP A 214 17.25 16.26 -3.70
C ASP A 214 16.66 17.57 -3.17
N MET A 215 15.36 17.51 -2.85
CA MET A 215 14.57 18.62 -2.33
C MET A 215 13.73 18.13 -1.16
N HIS A 216 13.57 18.95 -0.13
CA HIS A 216 12.70 18.67 1.02
C HIS A 216 11.67 19.78 1.19
N LYS A 217 10.55 19.47 1.82
CA LYS A 217 9.54 20.48 2.15
C LYS A 217 9.98 21.27 3.39
N VAL A 218 9.95 22.58 3.29
CA VAL A 218 10.03 23.48 4.44
C VAL A 218 8.67 24.09 4.64
N TYR A 219 8.15 23.97 5.85
CA TYR A 219 6.88 24.50 6.27
C TYR A 219 7.13 25.81 7.01
N THR A 220 6.38 26.83 6.63
CA THR A 220 6.29 28.08 7.37
C THR A 220 5.00 28.02 8.18
N ALA A 221 5.11 28.09 9.52
CA ALA A 221 3.98 27.89 10.42
C ALA A 221 3.96 28.92 11.55
N TYR A 222 2.77 29.16 12.12
CA TYR A 222 2.61 29.92 13.37
C TYR A 222 2.69 28.98 14.57
N CYS A 223 3.43 29.41 15.59
CA CYS A 223 3.43 28.75 16.89
C CYS A 223 2.17 29.13 17.69
N PRO A 224 1.32 28.17 18.12
CA PRO A 224 0.13 28.48 18.92
C PRO A 224 0.47 28.99 20.32
N HIS A 225 1.69 28.74 20.83
CA HIS A 225 2.09 29.14 22.18
C HIS A 225 2.68 30.55 22.26
N CYS A 226 3.48 30.95 21.28
CA CYS A 226 4.16 32.26 21.29
C CYS A 226 3.74 33.17 20.13
N ASN A 227 2.84 32.70 19.26
CA ASN A 227 2.27 33.46 18.14
C ASN A 227 3.29 33.99 17.12
N GLU A 228 4.50 33.45 17.13
CA GLU A 228 5.58 33.76 16.18
C GLU A 228 5.57 32.79 15.00
N GLN A 229 5.95 33.31 13.83
CA GLN A 229 6.17 32.50 12.64
C GLN A 229 7.54 31.83 12.69
N PHE A 230 7.61 30.55 12.31
CA PHE A 230 8.87 29.82 12.22
C PHE A 230 8.88 28.84 11.05
N HIS A 231 10.08 28.42 10.66
CA HIS A 231 10.30 27.39 9.65
C HIS A 231 10.55 26.04 10.30
N THR A 232 9.95 24.99 9.76
CA THR A 232 10.14 23.61 10.24
C THR A 232 10.11 22.62 9.09
N VAL A 233 10.72 21.45 9.30
CA VAL A 233 10.62 20.31 8.40
C VAL A 233 9.76 19.27 9.10
N VAL A 234 8.61 18.96 8.49
CA VAL A 234 7.72 17.89 8.96
C VAL A 234 7.99 16.68 8.07
N ALA A 235 8.68 15.68 8.61
CA ALA A 235 8.74 14.36 8.01
C ALA A 235 7.39 13.66 8.19
N ASP A 236 7.03 12.75 7.28
CA ASP A 236 5.70 12.13 7.26
C ASP A 236 5.36 11.39 8.57
N ASP A 237 6.36 10.87 9.29
CA ASP A 237 6.19 10.13 10.55
C ASP A 237 6.37 10.99 11.82
N LEU A 238 6.51 12.31 11.68
CA LEU A 238 6.77 13.20 12.81
C LEU A 238 5.45 13.62 13.49
N SER A 239 5.29 13.34 14.78
CA SER A 239 4.09 13.72 15.55
C SER A 239 4.15 15.12 16.15
N GLU A 240 5.36 15.64 16.41
CA GLU A 240 5.59 16.93 17.06
C GLU A 240 6.77 17.67 16.44
N VAL A 241 6.68 19.00 16.42
CA VAL A 241 7.75 19.91 16.01
C VAL A 241 8.09 20.89 17.13
N LEU A 242 9.36 21.24 17.27
CA LEU A 242 9.80 22.21 18.25
C LEU A 242 9.73 23.63 17.66
N CYS A 243 9.02 24.54 18.32
CA CYS A 243 9.08 25.96 17.95
C CYS A 243 10.50 26.49 18.14
N GLN A 244 11.09 27.10 17.12
CA GLN A 244 12.45 27.64 17.22
C GLN A 244 12.56 28.88 18.12
N HIS A 245 11.45 29.58 18.39
CA HIS A 245 11.40 30.77 19.26
C HIS A 245 11.22 30.42 20.74
N CYS A 246 10.12 29.74 21.09
CA CYS A 246 9.81 29.43 22.51
C CYS A 246 10.31 28.07 22.98
N LYS A 247 10.82 27.23 22.07
CA LYS A 247 11.31 25.86 22.34
C LYS A 247 10.24 24.92 22.90
N THR A 248 8.97 25.26 22.74
CA THR A 248 7.84 24.38 23.09
C THR A 248 7.56 23.40 21.96
N ALA A 249 7.30 22.14 22.30
CA ALA A 249 6.83 21.14 21.36
C ALA A 249 5.37 21.42 20.97
N ILE A 250 5.08 21.34 19.68
CA ILE A 250 3.77 21.57 19.09
C ILE A 250 3.42 20.30 18.32
N ARG A 251 2.22 19.77 18.52
CA ARG A 251 1.75 18.64 17.73
C ARG A 251 1.55 19.05 16.27
N VAL A 252 1.92 18.18 15.35
CA VAL A 252 1.84 18.47 13.91
C VAL A 252 0.40 18.74 13.45
N ASP A 253 -0.60 18.11 14.06
CA ASP A 253 -2.03 18.33 13.77
C ASP A 253 -2.57 19.68 14.29
N GLU A 254 -1.88 20.30 15.24
CA GLU A 254 -2.18 21.65 15.77
C GLU A 254 -1.40 22.75 15.02
N LEU A 255 -0.54 22.37 14.08
CA LEU A 255 0.36 23.30 13.41
C LEU A 255 -0.41 24.17 12.40
N ALA A 256 -0.46 25.49 12.66
CA ALA A 256 -1.03 26.44 11.73
C ALA A 256 -0.06 26.73 10.56
N VAL A 257 -0.12 25.92 9.51
CA VAL A 257 0.73 26.05 8.32
C VAL A 257 0.27 27.22 7.45
N ILE A 258 1.20 28.14 7.15
CA ILE A 258 1.01 29.32 6.32
C ILE A 258 1.41 29.05 4.88
N ALA A 259 2.58 28.43 4.70
CA ALA A 259 3.16 28.15 3.38
C ALA A 259 4.03 26.89 3.44
N VAL A 260 4.18 26.24 2.28
CA VAL A 260 5.06 25.09 2.09
C VAL A 260 5.89 25.31 0.84
N GLU A 261 7.20 25.28 0.98
CA GLU A 261 8.13 25.51 -0.12
C GLU A 261 9.12 24.33 -0.22
N PRO A 262 9.29 23.73 -1.41
CA PRO A 262 10.41 22.84 -1.68
C PRO A 262 11.74 23.59 -1.63
N LEU A 263 12.65 23.13 -0.76
CA LEU A 263 14.02 23.64 -0.65
C LEU A 263 15.01 22.62 -1.21
N CYS A 264 15.86 23.07 -2.14
CA CYS A 264 16.90 22.21 -2.69
C CYS A 264 18.08 22.05 -1.72
N ASN A 265 18.38 20.80 -1.35
CA ASN A 265 19.50 20.45 -0.47
C ASN A 265 20.87 20.78 -1.07
N LYS A 266 20.98 20.83 -2.40
CA LYS A 266 22.26 21.07 -3.09
C LYS A 266 22.63 22.55 -3.19
N CYS A 267 21.66 23.44 -3.44
CA CYS A 267 21.94 24.85 -3.72
C CYS A 267 21.13 25.85 -2.89
N GLY A 268 20.28 25.37 -1.97
CA GLY A 268 19.48 26.20 -1.06
C GLY A 268 18.38 27.02 -1.76
N THR A 269 18.03 26.70 -2.99
CA THR A 269 16.94 27.41 -3.69
C THR A 269 15.60 26.89 -3.21
N ALA A 270 14.79 27.79 -2.63
CA ALA A 270 13.38 27.56 -2.37
C ALA A 270 12.59 27.89 -3.64
N SER A 271 11.71 26.98 -4.07
CA SER A 271 10.82 27.21 -5.21
C SER A 271 9.64 26.24 -5.16
N ASP A 272 8.44 26.79 -5.28
CA ASP A 272 7.17 26.09 -5.43
C ASP A 272 6.92 25.53 -6.84
N GLU A 273 7.76 25.89 -7.81
CA GLU A 273 7.72 25.44 -9.20
C GLU A 273 8.92 24.52 -9.54
N PRO A 274 8.92 23.26 -9.08
CA PRO A 274 9.97 22.33 -9.46
C PRO A 274 9.90 22.04 -10.96
N ARG A 275 11.07 21.89 -11.58
CA ARG A 275 11.15 21.46 -12.97
C ARG A 275 10.78 19.98 -13.06
N VAL A 276 9.66 19.70 -13.71
CA VAL A 276 9.21 18.33 -13.96
C VAL A 276 9.96 17.75 -15.16
N SER A 277 10.52 16.55 -14.99
CA SER A 277 11.08 15.77 -16.10
C SER A 277 10.66 14.31 -16.00
N LEU A 278 10.54 13.65 -17.14
CA LEU A 278 10.15 12.24 -17.22
C LEU A 278 11.35 11.41 -17.65
N SER A 279 11.58 10.28 -16.99
CA SER A 279 12.55 9.29 -17.41
C SER A 279 11.96 7.88 -17.43
N CYS A 280 12.45 7.02 -18.30
CA CYS A 280 12.06 5.62 -18.30
C CYS A 280 12.61 4.93 -17.06
N ASN A 281 11.77 4.22 -16.31
CA ASN A 281 12.22 3.49 -15.12
C ASN A 281 13.21 2.37 -15.46
N MET A 282 13.02 1.72 -16.62
CA MET A 282 13.80 0.55 -17.01
C MET A 282 15.19 0.89 -17.53
N CYS A 283 15.32 1.87 -18.43
CA CYS A 283 16.61 2.22 -19.03
C CYS A 283 17.19 3.57 -18.57
N GLY A 284 16.45 4.34 -17.78
CA GLY A 284 16.89 5.64 -17.26
C GLY A 284 16.90 6.78 -18.28
N LYS A 285 16.53 6.54 -19.55
CA LYS A 285 16.51 7.58 -20.58
C LYS A 285 15.48 8.66 -20.25
N ASN A 286 15.90 9.92 -20.36
CA ASN A 286 14.99 11.06 -20.32
C ASN A 286 14.03 11.01 -21.50
N MET A 287 12.74 11.04 -21.19
CA MET A 287 11.65 10.95 -22.15
C MET A 287 11.38 12.31 -22.77
N LYS A 288 11.23 12.34 -24.08
CA LYS A 288 10.90 13.53 -24.88
C LYS A 288 9.46 13.44 -25.37
N GLY A 289 8.96 14.50 -26.03
CA GLY A 289 7.59 14.52 -26.56
C GLY A 289 7.24 13.31 -27.43
N ILE A 290 8.20 12.79 -28.20
CA ILE A 290 7.97 11.58 -29.02
C ILE A 290 7.68 10.33 -28.17
N ASP A 291 8.29 10.21 -26.99
CA ASP A 291 8.04 9.09 -26.08
C ASP A 291 6.65 9.21 -25.41
N LEU A 292 6.14 10.43 -25.25
CA LEU A 292 4.77 10.69 -24.77
C LEU A 292 3.70 10.36 -25.82
N LEU A 293 4.09 10.33 -27.10
CA LEU A 293 3.25 9.98 -28.24
C LEU A 293 3.53 8.59 -28.79
N GLY A 294 4.51 7.87 -28.21
CA GLY A 294 5.11 6.68 -28.80
C GLY A 294 4.16 5.49 -28.83
N GLY A 295 3.46 5.24 -27.73
CA GLY A 295 2.58 4.09 -27.65
C GLY A 295 1.14 4.42 -28.06
N THR A 296 0.44 3.41 -28.58
CA THR A 296 -0.97 3.52 -28.99
C THR A 296 -1.79 2.50 -28.20
N GLY A 297 -2.96 2.93 -27.70
CA GLY A 297 -3.94 2.02 -27.11
C GLY A 297 -4.79 1.36 -28.21
N LEU A 298 -5.46 0.26 -27.88
CA LEU A 298 -6.36 -0.45 -28.79
C LEU A 298 -7.77 -0.41 -28.23
N ALA A 299 -8.74 -0.07 -29.09
CA ALA A 299 -10.15 -0.32 -28.87
C ALA A 299 -10.62 -1.45 -29.78
N TYR A 300 -11.41 -2.37 -29.24
CA TYR A 300 -11.91 -3.51 -29.97
C TYR A 300 -13.35 -3.30 -30.41
N TYR A 301 -13.66 -3.71 -31.64
CA TYR A 301 -14.97 -3.58 -32.27
C TYR A 301 -15.45 -4.95 -32.75
N PRO A 302 -16.75 -5.24 -32.77
CA PRO A 302 -17.27 -6.42 -33.43
C PRO A 302 -16.80 -6.43 -34.89
N LYS A 303 -16.29 -7.56 -35.37
CA LYS A 303 -16.09 -7.75 -36.81
C LYS A 303 -17.47 -7.70 -37.44
N HIS A 304 -17.74 -6.68 -38.27
CA HIS A 304 -19.04 -6.55 -38.93
C HIS A 304 -19.43 -7.90 -39.54
N PRO A 305 -20.68 -8.39 -39.34
CA PRO A 305 -21.18 -9.40 -40.24
C PRO A 305 -21.18 -8.74 -41.62
N SER A 306 -20.42 -9.31 -42.55
CA SER A 306 -20.48 -8.95 -43.96
C SER A 306 -21.97 -8.88 -44.33
N LYS A 307 -22.46 -7.69 -44.68
CA LYS A 307 -23.77 -7.56 -45.32
C LYS A 307 -23.71 -8.20 -46.70
#